data_AF-A0A151TUC9-F1
#
_entry.id   AF-A0A151TUC9-F1
#
_cell.length_a   1.000
_cell.length_b   1.000
_cell.length_c   1.000
_cell.angle_alpha   90.00
_cell.angle_beta   90.00
_cell.angle_gamma   90.00
#
_symmetry.space_group_name_H-M   'P 1'
#
loop_
_entity.id
_entity.type
_entity.pdbx_description
1 polymer ?
#
loop_
_entity_poly.entity_id
_entity_poly.type
_entity_poly.pdbx_seq_one_letter_code
_entity_poly.pdbx_strand_id
1 'polypeptide(L)'
;EIGTNTLFVGVCDGHGGYDASSFIEEHLFEKIISYIVENSRNINEDVIREAITVIESKFMHLVENFVLLKPLIVVIGVCCLLGVIWRGTLYMANLGDSRVVLGRHKCSRIIAKQLIVKHDASISKSIGDEYLKDSIFALNAAYPWLYLPQPITQPTVTTKPSLSLRVLDSNDKFLMFAYDGFWEHLSN
;
A
#
# COMPACT_ATOMS: atom_id res chain seq x y z
N GLU A 1 2.85 26.21 -6.32
CA GLU A 1 2.38 25.60 -5.06
C GLU A 1 2.46 24.08 -5.15
N ILE A 2 3.38 23.51 -4.37
CA ILE A 2 3.20 22.25 -3.66
C ILE A 2 3.03 22.72 -2.20
N GLY A 3 1.88 23.34 -1.90
CA GLY A 3 1.66 24.25 -0.76
C GLY A 3 0.82 23.66 0.38
N THR A 4 0.46 24.51 1.35
CA THR A 4 -0.27 24.24 2.62
C THR A 4 -1.63 23.52 2.51
N ASN A 5 -2.10 23.22 1.29
CA ASN A 5 -3.39 22.57 1.01
C ASN A 5 -3.25 21.14 0.46
N THR A 6 -2.09 20.50 0.64
CA THR A 6 -1.90 19.08 0.32
C THR A 6 -1.46 18.33 1.57
N LEU A 7 -2.11 17.19 1.84
CA LEU A 7 -1.72 16.28 2.92
C LEU A 7 -1.47 14.90 2.34
N PHE A 8 -0.33 14.32 2.68
CA PHE A 8 0.00 12.92 2.43
C PHE A 8 0.01 12.17 3.75
N VAL A 9 -0.63 11.00 3.77
CA VAL A 9 -0.60 10.06 4.88
C VAL A 9 -0.30 8.69 4.29
N GLY A 10 0.68 7.99 4.85
CA GLY A 10 0.96 6.59 4.55
C GLY A 10 0.97 5.81 5.86
N VAL A 11 0.34 4.65 5.85
CA VAL A 11 0.50 3.63 6.88
C VAL A 11 1.05 2.39 6.19
N CYS A 12 2.25 1.99 6.59
CA CYS A 12 2.95 0.84 6.03
C CYS A 12 3.13 -0.20 7.13
N ASP A 13 2.80 -1.45 6.83
CA ASP A 13 3.05 -2.60 7.68
C ASP A 13 3.98 -3.57 6.93
N GLY A 14 5.21 -3.68 7.43
CA GLY A 14 6.29 -4.42 6.79
C GLY A 14 6.50 -5.79 7.43
N HIS A 15 6.82 -6.79 6.62
CA HIS A 15 7.06 -8.17 7.06
C HIS A 15 8.24 -8.81 6.35
N GLY A 16 8.80 -9.86 6.94
CA GLY A 16 10.00 -10.55 6.43
C GLY A 16 11.31 -9.75 6.57
N GLY A 17 11.23 -8.48 6.95
CA GLY A 17 12.33 -7.54 7.12
C GLY A 17 11.83 -6.10 7.03
N TYR A 18 12.71 -5.11 7.24
CA TYR A 18 12.34 -3.69 7.15
C TYR A 18 12.70 -3.06 5.79
N ASP A 19 13.45 -3.77 4.93
CA ASP A 19 13.99 -3.23 3.68
C ASP A 19 12.87 -2.69 2.76
N ALA A 20 11.74 -3.38 2.62
CA ALA A 20 10.62 -2.92 1.78
C ALA A 20 9.92 -1.68 2.37
N SER A 21 9.69 -1.66 3.69
CA SER A 21 9.09 -0.49 4.35
C SER A 21 9.97 0.75 4.22
N SER A 22 11.29 0.62 4.43
CA SER A 22 12.23 1.73 4.25
C SER A 22 12.30 2.19 2.79
N PHE A 23 12.31 1.25 1.84
CA PHE A 23 12.31 1.58 0.42
C PHE A 23 11.06 2.37 0.00
N ILE A 24 9.88 2.00 0.50
CA ILE A 24 8.65 2.76 0.24
C ILE A 24 8.70 4.15 0.87
N GLU A 25 9.11 4.24 2.12
CA GLU A 25 9.22 5.52 2.85
C GLU A 25 10.10 6.52 2.08
N GLU A 26 11.22 6.05 1.55
CA GLU A 26 12.19 6.88 0.83
C GLU A 26 11.73 7.28 -0.58
N HIS A 27 10.95 6.44 -1.27
CA HIS A 27 10.74 6.61 -2.72
C HIS A 27 9.30 6.86 -3.17
N LEU A 28 8.30 6.32 -2.47
CA LEU A 28 6.92 6.33 -2.98
C LEU A 28 6.34 7.75 -3.01
N PHE A 29 6.52 8.52 -1.93
CA PHE A 29 6.01 9.88 -1.87
C PHE A 29 6.66 10.79 -2.92
N GLU A 30 7.99 10.72 -3.06
CA GLU A 30 8.71 11.49 -4.08
C GLU A 30 8.22 11.15 -5.49
N LYS A 31 8.01 9.85 -5.77
CA LYS A 31 7.50 9.38 -7.07
C LYS A 31 6.09 9.89 -7.36
N ILE A 32 5.20 9.89 -6.38
CA ILE A 32 3.85 10.44 -6.54
C ILE A 32 3.91 11.95 -6.83
N ILE A 33 4.74 12.69 -6.10
CA ILE A 33 4.93 14.12 -6.34
C ILE A 33 5.47 14.37 -7.75
N SER A 34 6.46 13.60 -8.21
CA SER A 34 7.01 13.75 -9.56
C SER A 34 5.93 13.57 -10.62
N TYR A 35 5.10 12.54 -10.49
CA TYR A 35 4.00 12.29 -11.43
C TYR A 35 2.88 13.32 -11.36
N ILE A 36 2.58 13.89 -10.18
CA ILE A 36 1.65 15.03 -10.10
C ILE A 36 2.20 16.23 -10.88
N VAL A 37 3.49 16.52 -10.74
CA VAL A 37 4.13 17.64 -11.46
C VAL A 37 4.13 17.41 -12.97
N GLU A 38 4.49 16.21 -13.42
CA GLU A 38 4.48 15.80 -14.83
C GLU A 38 3.06 15.83 -15.41
N ASN A 39 2.06 15.44 -14.62
CA ASN A 39 0.64 15.46 -14.99
C ASN A 39 -0.02 16.83 -14.78
N SER A 40 0.66 17.91 -15.18
CA SER A 40 0.12 19.28 -15.12
C SER A 40 -0.39 19.73 -13.73
N ARG A 41 0.27 19.26 -12.65
CA ARG A 41 -0.15 19.48 -11.25
C ARG A 41 -1.55 18.96 -10.95
N ASN A 42 -1.87 17.78 -11.49
CA ASN A 42 -3.13 17.09 -11.27
C ASN A 42 -2.88 15.66 -10.78
N ILE A 43 -3.79 15.17 -9.95
CA ILE A 43 -3.77 13.80 -9.41
C ILE A 43 -5.04 13.07 -9.82
N ASN A 44 -4.87 11.82 -10.22
CA ASN A 44 -5.94 10.89 -10.54
C ASN A 44 -5.50 9.47 -10.13
N GLU A 45 -6.38 8.50 -10.35
CA GLU A 45 -6.09 7.10 -10.03
C GLU A 45 -4.87 6.54 -10.76
N ASP A 46 -4.64 6.97 -12.01
CA ASP A 46 -3.54 6.47 -12.83
C ASP A 46 -2.18 6.95 -12.31
N VAL A 47 -2.06 8.22 -11.90
CA VAL A 47 -0.85 8.75 -11.23
C VAL A 47 -0.44 7.90 -10.03
N ILE A 48 -1.40 7.52 -9.18
CA ILE A 48 -1.11 6.71 -7.99
C ILE A 48 -0.75 5.27 -8.39
N ARG A 49 -1.50 4.69 -9.34
CA ARG A 49 -1.28 3.33 -9.83
C ARG A 49 0.09 3.18 -10.49
N GLU A 50 0.46 4.12 -11.36
CA GLU A 50 1.75 4.13 -12.04
C GLU A 50 2.90 4.32 -11.05
N ALA A 51 2.75 5.20 -10.05
CA ALA A 51 3.76 5.36 -9.01
C ALA A 51 4.01 4.05 -8.26
N ILE A 52 2.94 3.36 -7.83
CA ILE A 52 3.04 2.05 -7.17
C ILE A 52 3.70 1.01 -8.08
N THR A 53 3.28 0.92 -9.35
CA THR A 53 3.87 -0.01 -10.33
C THR A 53 5.38 0.23 -10.48
N VAL A 54 5.80 1.48 -10.59
CA VAL A 54 7.23 1.81 -10.74
C VAL A 54 8.03 1.54 -9.47
N ILE A 55 7.46 1.81 -8.29
CA ILE A 55 8.10 1.46 -7.01
C ILE A 55 8.27 -0.05 -6.88
N GLU A 56 7.23 -0.82 -7.19
CA GLU A 56 7.29 -2.27 -7.22
C GLU A 56 8.39 -2.78 -8.16
N SER A 57 8.42 -2.32 -9.42
CA SER A 57 9.45 -2.76 -10.38
C SER A 57 10.86 -2.42 -9.92
N LYS A 58 11.06 -1.27 -9.24
CA LYS A 58 12.37 -0.92 -8.67
C LYS A 58 12.74 -1.82 -7.49
N PHE A 59 11.79 -2.16 -6.63
CA PHE A 59 12.06 -3.07 -5.52
C PHE A 59 12.36 -4.49 -6.00
N MET A 60 11.60 -4.99 -6.98
CA MET A 60 11.88 -6.26 -7.66
C MET A 60 13.30 -6.29 -8.22
N HIS A 61 13.76 -5.21 -8.85
CA HIS A 61 15.14 -5.14 -9.36
C HIS A 61 16.19 -5.19 -8.24
N LEU A 62 15.91 -4.62 -7.06
CA LEU A 62 16.77 -4.80 -5.89
C LEU A 62 16.79 -6.26 -5.44
N VAL A 63 15.63 -6.93 -5.40
CA VAL A 63 15.54 -8.37 -5.10
C VAL A 63 16.41 -9.19 -6.04
N GLU A 64 16.28 -8.99 -7.35
CA GLU A 64 17.08 -9.68 -8.38
C GLU A 64 18.59 -9.50 -8.18
N ASN A 65 19.03 -8.27 -7.85
CA ASN A 65 20.45 -7.96 -7.69
C ASN A 65 21.06 -8.58 -6.42
N PHE A 66 20.25 -8.78 -5.37
CA PHE A 66 20.75 -9.21 -4.07
C PHE A 66 20.36 -10.65 -3.68
N VAL A 67 19.45 -11.32 -4.40
CA VAL A 67 18.93 -12.65 -4.02
C VAL A 67 20.03 -13.71 -3.84
N LEU A 68 21.11 -13.65 -4.62
CA LEU A 68 22.22 -14.60 -4.48
C LEU A 68 23.04 -14.40 -3.20
N LEU A 69 23.07 -13.18 -2.66
CA LEU A 69 23.81 -12.82 -1.45
C LEU A 69 22.92 -12.87 -0.20
N LYS A 70 21.65 -12.47 -0.33
CA LYS A 70 20.63 -12.42 0.72
C LYS A 70 19.36 -13.11 0.20
N PRO A 71 19.28 -14.45 0.18
CA PRO A 71 18.13 -15.17 -0.39
C PRO A 71 16.79 -14.78 0.23
N LEU A 72 16.78 -14.45 1.53
CA LEU A 72 15.56 -14.04 2.24
C LEU A 72 15.02 -12.67 1.81
N ILE A 73 15.70 -11.92 0.93
CA ILE A 73 15.14 -10.66 0.40
C ILE A 73 13.83 -10.90 -0.39
N VAL A 74 13.63 -12.10 -0.94
CA VAL A 74 12.43 -12.47 -1.71
C VAL A 74 11.16 -12.57 -0.86
N VAL A 75 11.29 -12.72 0.46
CA VAL A 75 10.15 -12.78 1.40
C VAL A 75 9.88 -11.46 2.10
N ILE A 76 10.66 -10.42 1.77
CA ILE A 76 10.46 -9.09 2.33
C ILE A 76 9.34 -8.42 1.53
N GLY A 77 8.33 -7.96 2.25
CA GLY A 77 7.19 -7.29 1.65
C GLY A 77 6.62 -6.24 2.59
N VAL A 78 5.69 -5.46 2.04
CA VAL A 78 5.03 -4.38 2.78
C VAL A 78 3.62 -4.16 2.26
N CYS A 79 2.67 -4.16 3.19
CA CYS A 79 1.33 -3.64 3.00
C CYS A 79 1.36 -2.11 3.16
N CYS A 80 0.66 -1.38 2.31
CA CYS A 80 0.67 0.08 2.33
C CYS A 80 -0.73 0.66 2.06
N LEU A 81 -1.16 1.53 2.97
CA LEU A 81 -2.34 2.35 2.82
C LEU A 81 -1.93 3.81 2.66
N LEU A 82 -2.22 4.36 1.49
CA LEU A 82 -1.94 5.74 1.13
C LEU A 82 -3.24 6.58 1.14
N GLY A 83 -3.15 7.79 1.69
CA GLY A 83 -4.14 8.85 1.58
C GLY A 83 -3.51 10.15 1.09
N VAL A 84 -4.07 10.75 0.04
CA VAL A 84 -3.67 12.05 -0.49
C VAL A 84 -4.87 12.98 -0.50
N ILE A 85 -4.81 14.09 0.23
CA ILE A 85 -5.81 15.15 0.13
C ILE A 85 -5.29 16.19 -0.85
N TRP A 86 -5.99 16.35 -1.97
CA TRP A 86 -5.67 17.31 -3.01
C TRP A 86 -6.91 18.10 -3.40
N ARG A 87 -6.87 19.43 -3.23
CA ARG A 87 -7.98 20.35 -3.59
C ARG A 87 -9.36 19.89 -3.07
N GLY A 88 -9.40 19.48 -1.81
CA GLY A 88 -10.63 19.00 -1.15
C GLY A 88 -11.08 17.59 -1.56
N THR A 89 -10.33 16.88 -2.38
CA THR A 89 -10.59 15.48 -2.71
C THR A 89 -9.58 14.59 -2.02
N LEU A 90 -10.07 13.58 -1.30
CA LEU A 90 -9.28 12.51 -0.71
C LEU A 90 -9.15 11.37 -1.73
N TYR A 91 -7.92 11.08 -2.12
CA TYR A 91 -7.52 9.93 -2.92
C TYR A 91 -6.93 8.89 -1.99
N MET A 92 -7.35 7.64 -2.14
CA MET A 92 -6.88 6.55 -1.29
C MET A 92 -6.46 5.36 -2.15
N ALA A 93 -5.36 4.72 -1.75
CA ALA A 93 -4.86 3.51 -2.35
C ALA A 93 -4.50 2.51 -1.26
N ASN A 94 -5.11 1.32 -1.30
CA ASN A 94 -4.87 0.28 -0.31
C ASN A 94 -4.23 -0.97 -0.92
N LEU A 95 -3.06 -1.33 -0.40
CA LEU A 95 -2.34 -2.58 -0.62
C LEU A 95 -2.29 -3.31 0.72
N GLY A 96 -3.29 -4.15 1.01
CA GLY A 96 -3.34 -4.97 2.21
C GLY A 96 -4.65 -4.82 2.95
N ASP A 97 -4.60 -5.00 4.26
CA ASP A 97 -5.73 -5.07 5.20
C ASP A 97 -5.85 -3.85 6.12
N SER A 98 -4.93 -2.89 5.98
CA SER A 98 -5.04 -1.56 6.58
C SER A 98 -6.34 -0.85 6.18
N ARG A 99 -6.85 0.04 7.05
CA ARG A 99 -8.17 0.66 6.88
C ARG A 99 -8.16 2.17 7.15
N VAL A 100 -9.05 2.87 6.44
CA VAL A 100 -9.37 4.29 6.67
C VAL A 100 -10.78 4.41 7.23
N VAL A 101 -10.92 5.11 8.35
CA VAL A 101 -12.21 5.47 8.95
C VAL A 101 -12.38 6.98 8.92
N LEU A 102 -13.54 7.42 8.43
CA LEU A 102 -13.97 8.80 8.40
C LEU A 102 -14.95 9.08 9.54
N GLY A 103 -14.59 10.02 10.41
CA GLY A 103 -15.52 10.64 11.34
C GLY A 103 -16.29 11.77 10.63
N ARG A 104 -17.61 11.65 10.52
CA ARG A 104 -18.47 12.66 9.87
C ARG A 104 -19.71 12.99 10.72
N HIS A 105 -20.15 14.25 10.69
CA HIS A 105 -21.44 14.62 11.24
C HIS A 105 -22.63 14.01 10.49
N LYS A 106 -23.57 13.43 11.23
CA LYS A 106 -24.88 12.99 10.78
C LYS A 106 -25.90 13.21 11.91
N CYS A 107 -26.93 14.02 11.66
CA CYS A 107 -28.02 14.30 12.62
C CYS A 107 -27.50 14.68 14.04
N SER A 108 -26.63 15.69 14.12
CA SER A 108 -26.03 16.20 15.37
C SER A 108 -25.10 15.25 16.13
N ARG A 109 -24.73 14.11 15.54
CA ARG A 109 -23.72 13.18 16.08
C ARG A 109 -22.58 13.01 15.09
N ILE A 110 -21.43 12.54 15.56
CA ILE A 110 -20.36 12.04 14.69
C ILE A 110 -20.59 10.54 14.51
N ILE A 111 -20.54 10.08 13.26
CA ILE A 111 -20.54 8.66 12.91
C ILE A 111 -19.17 8.29 12.34
N ALA A 112 -18.72 7.07 12.63
CA ALA A 112 -17.56 6.46 11.99
C ALA A 112 -18.02 5.72 10.73
N LYS A 113 -17.37 6.01 9.60
CA LYS A 113 -17.62 5.34 8.32
C LYS A 113 -16.30 4.84 7.75
N GLN A 114 -16.16 3.53 7.62
CA GLN A 114 -15.05 2.95 6.88
C GLN A 114 -15.15 3.34 5.40
N LEU A 115 -14.07 3.88 4.84
CA LEU A 115 -14.03 4.36 3.45
C LEU A 115 -13.57 3.27 2.48
N ILE A 116 -12.58 2.47 2.87
CA ILE A 116 -12.05 1.38 2.06
C ILE A 116 -12.35 0.06 2.76
N VAL A 117 -13.15 -0.77 2.10
CA VAL A 117 -13.26 -2.21 2.38
C VAL A 117 -13.05 -2.90 1.05
N LYS A 118 -11.88 -3.52 0.86
CA LYS A 118 -11.71 -4.67 -0.03
C LYS A 118 -10.28 -5.18 0.11
N HIS A 119 -10.06 -5.94 1.18
CA HIS A 119 -9.18 -7.08 1.10
C HIS A 119 -10.03 -8.20 0.47
N ASP A 120 -9.68 -8.63 -0.74
CA ASP A 120 -10.23 -9.87 -1.25
C ASP A 120 -9.48 -10.99 -0.52
N ALA A 121 -10.17 -11.82 0.25
CA ALA A 121 -9.52 -12.87 1.03
C ALA A 121 -8.79 -13.89 0.15
N SER A 122 -9.07 -13.95 -1.16
CA SER A 122 -8.40 -14.89 -2.06
C SER A 122 -7.04 -14.43 -2.59
N ILE A 123 -6.73 -13.13 -2.57
CA ILE A 123 -5.46 -12.58 -3.09
C ILE A 123 -4.99 -11.45 -2.19
N SER A 124 -3.84 -11.66 -1.53
CA SER A 124 -3.18 -10.66 -0.69
C SER A 124 -2.56 -9.55 -1.53
N LYS A 125 -2.31 -8.38 -0.93
CA LYS A 125 -1.79 -7.21 -1.64
C LYS A 125 -0.60 -6.59 -0.93
N SER A 126 0.56 -6.57 -1.59
CA SER A 126 1.78 -5.97 -1.06
C SER A 126 2.77 -5.61 -2.18
N ILE A 127 3.70 -4.72 -1.86
CA ILE A 127 4.95 -4.53 -2.61
C ILE A 127 5.99 -5.51 -2.06
N GLY A 128 6.84 -6.09 -2.90
CA GLY A 128 7.77 -7.16 -2.51
C GLY A 128 7.11 -8.55 -2.46
N ASP A 129 7.50 -9.44 -1.55
CA ASP A 129 6.97 -10.83 -1.51
C ASP A 129 7.12 -11.59 -2.84
N GLU A 130 8.27 -11.44 -3.51
CA GLU A 130 8.50 -12.01 -4.84
C GLU A 130 8.32 -13.53 -4.89
N TYR A 131 8.62 -14.24 -3.79
CA TYR A 131 8.39 -15.69 -3.68
C TYR A 131 6.90 -16.10 -3.78
N LEU A 132 5.96 -15.17 -3.56
CA LEU A 132 4.51 -15.37 -3.69
C LEU A 132 3.96 -14.86 -5.04
N LYS A 133 4.82 -14.24 -5.86
CA LYS A 133 4.47 -13.67 -7.17
C LYS A 133 5.02 -14.52 -8.31
N ASP A 134 6.25 -15.00 -8.19
CA ASP A 134 6.89 -15.82 -9.22
C ASP A 134 7.65 -17.01 -8.60
N SER A 135 7.38 -18.19 -9.15
CA SER A 135 8.05 -19.45 -8.79
C SER A 135 9.58 -19.42 -8.95
N ILE A 136 10.14 -18.51 -9.76
CA ILE A 136 11.60 -18.35 -9.89
C ILE A 136 12.26 -17.93 -8.57
N PHE A 137 11.51 -17.25 -7.70
CA PHE A 137 11.97 -16.82 -6.37
C PHE A 137 11.61 -17.83 -5.27
N ALA A 138 11.12 -19.02 -5.62
CA ALA A 138 10.79 -20.05 -4.64
C ALA A 138 12.05 -20.48 -3.86
N LEU A 139 11.94 -20.41 -2.53
CA LEU A 139 12.99 -20.90 -1.64
C LEU A 139 13.01 -22.43 -1.64
N ASN A 140 14.19 -23.02 -1.47
CA ASN A 140 14.36 -24.47 -1.42
C ASN A 140 14.18 -25.03 0.01
N ALA A 141 14.32 -26.35 0.16
CA ALA A 141 14.14 -27.05 1.43
C ALA A 141 15.07 -26.60 2.58
N ALA A 142 16.12 -25.79 2.30
CA ALA A 142 16.92 -25.15 3.35
C ALA A 142 16.14 -24.10 4.16
N TYR A 143 14.96 -23.67 3.67
CA TYR A 143 14.07 -22.74 4.36
C TYR A 143 12.69 -23.38 4.63
N PRO A 144 12.58 -24.37 5.54
CA PRO A 144 11.38 -25.21 5.66
C PRO A 144 10.08 -24.44 5.94
N TRP A 145 10.14 -23.34 6.69
CA TRP A 145 8.98 -22.52 7.04
C TRP A 145 8.47 -21.63 5.90
N LEU A 146 9.30 -21.43 4.87
CA LEU A 146 9.00 -20.61 3.69
C LEU A 146 8.96 -21.46 2.41
N TYR A 147 9.25 -22.76 2.54
CA TYR A 147 9.27 -23.71 1.45
C TYR A 147 7.85 -24.03 1.02
N LEU A 148 7.55 -23.79 -0.26
CA LEU A 148 6.29 -24.18 -0.87
C LEU A 148 6.44 -25.60 -1.43
N PRO A 149 5.70 -26.61 -0.91
CA PRO A 149 5.82 -27.99 -1.36
C PRO A 149 5.49 -28.19 -2.85
N GLN A 150 4.66 -27.29 -3.38
CA GLN A 150 4.36 -27.19 -4.80
C GLN A 150 4.65 -25.75 -5.25
N PRO A 151 5.33 -25.55 -6.39
CA PRO A 151 5.50 -24.22 -6.97
C PRO A 151 4.14 -23.56 -7.20
N ILE A 152 4.04 -22.26 -6.92
CA ILE A 152 2.85 -21.49 -7.29
C ILE A 152 2.69 -21.47 -8.81
N THR A 153 1.48 -21.76 -9.29
CA THR A 153 1.16 -21.70 -10.73
C THR A 153 0.61 -20.33 -11.14
N GLN A 154 0.26 -19.49 -10.17
CA GLN A 154 -0.25 -18.14 -10.35
C GLN A 154 0.14 -17.28 -9.13
N PRO A 155 0.29 -15.95 -9.29
CA PRO A 155 0.56 -15.05 -8.17
C PRO A 155 -0.53 -15.15 -7.10
N THR A 156 -0.11 -15.30 -5.84
CA THR A 156 -1.01 -15.28 -4.67
C THR A 156 -1.05 -13.90 -4.01
N VAL A 157 -0.12 -13.04 -4.40
CA VAL A 157 -0.01 -11.63 -4.01
C VAL A 157 -0.09 -10.75 -5.25
N THR A 158 -0.76 -9.59 -5.15
CA THR A 158 -0.81 -8.58 -6.22
C THR A 158 -0.42 -7.19 -5.74
N THR A 159 0.23 -6.44 -6.62
CA THR A 159 0.58 -5.02 -6.37
C THR A 159 -0.48 -4.06 -6.87
N LYS A 160 -1.65 -4.57 -7.30
CA LYS A 160 -2.76 -3.75 -7.77
C LYS A 160 -3.51 -3.14 -6.56
N PRO A 161 -3.39 -1.82 -6.32
CA PRO A 161 -4.07 -1.19 -5.19
C PRO A 161 -5.58 -1.18 -5.38
N SER A 162 -6.31 -1.29 -4.27
CA SER A 162 -7.73 -0.93 -4.23
C SER A 162 -7.82 0.59 -4.13
N LEU A 163 -8.25 1.24 -5.21
CA LEU A 163 -8.33 2.71 -5.30
C LEU A 163 -9.74 3.20 -4.94
N SER A 164 -9.80 4.32 -4.24
CA SER A 164 -11.05 5.00 -3.92
C SER A 164 -10.82 6.51 -3.82
N LEU A 165 -11.81 7.28 -4.24
CA LEU A 165 -11.77 8.74 -4.22
C LEU A 165 -13.05 9.31 -3.64
N ARG A 166 -12.89 10.40 -2.88
CA ARG A 166 -13.98 11.04 -2.16
C ARG A 166 -13.76 12.55 -2.07
N VAL A 167 -14.72 13.31 -2.57
CA VAL A 167 -14.79 14.75 -2.28
C VAL A 167 -15.15 14.92 -0.81
N LEU A 168 -14.32 15.67 -0.09
CA LEU A 168 -14.54 16.03 1.31
C LEU A 168 -15.51 17.22 1.39
N ASP A 169 -16.35 17.22 2.42
CA ASP A 169 -17.25 18.35 2.70
C ASP A 169 -17.18 18.78 4.17
N SER A 170 -17.88 19.85 4.52
CA SER A 170 -17.87 20.45 5.84
C SER A 170 -18.37 19.54 6.98
N ASN A 171 -19.01 18.41 6.67
CA ASN A 171 -19.41 17.41 7.65
C ASN A 171 -18.29 16.42 7.98
N ASP A 172 -17.24 16.31 7.16
CA ASP A 172 -16.06 15.50 7.46
C ASP A 172 -15.23 16.18 8.56
N LYS A 173 -14.90 15.43 9.61
CA LYS A 173 -14.25 15.97 10.82
C LYS A 173 -12.83 15.46 10.98
N PHE A 174 -12.62 14.17 10.80
CA PHE A 174 -11.31 13.55 10.91
C PHE A 174 -11.23 12.28 10.07
N LEU A 175 -10.00 11.91 9.73
CA LEU A 175 -9.66 10.64 9.11
C LEU A 175 -8.73 9.89 10.06
N MET A 176 -8.97 8.59 10.22
CA MET A 176 -8.10 7.69 10.98
C MET A 176 -7.58 6.62 10.03
N PHE A 177 -6.28 6.64 9.79
CA PHE A 177 -5.55 5.63 9.04
C PHE A 177 -4.86 4.73 10.05
N ALA A 178 -5.07 3.43 9.96
CA ALA A 178 -4.37 2.48 10.82
C ALA A 178 -4.19 1.13 10.11
N TYR A 179 -3.17 0.38 10.54
CA TYR A 179 -2.94 -1.00 10.14
C TYR A 179 -3.81 -1.96 10.97
N ASP A 180 -3.86 -3.23 10.56
CA ASP A 180 -4.72 -4.26 11.12
C ASP A 180 -4.55 -4.47 12.64
N GLY A 181 -3.33 -4.46 13.19
CA GLY A 181 -3.09 -4.66 14.63
C GLY A 181 -3.76 -3.61 15.53
N PHE A 182 -3.98 -2.39 15.04
CA PHE A 182 -4.81 -1.39 15.75
C PHE A 182 -6.29 -1.79 15.73
N TRP A 183 -6.74 -2.31 14.59
CA TRP A 183 -8.10 -2.64 14.25
C TRP A 183 -8.59 -3.98 14.83
N GLU A 184 -7.69 -4.86 15.24
CA GLU A 184 -8.00 -6.09 15.99
C GLU A 184 -8.59 -5.78 17.37
N HIS A 185 -8.23 -4.63 17.94
CA HIS A 185 -8.63 -4.23 19.28
C HIS A 185 -9.74 -3.17 19.32
N LEU A 186 -10.14 -2.62 18.15
CA LEU A 186 -11.10 -1.52 18.04
C LEU A 186 -12.08 -1.72 16.88
N SER A 187 -13.38 -1.65 17.19
CA SER A 187 -14.46 -1.60 16.21
C SER A 187 -14.86 -0.16 15.90
N ASN A 188 -15.38 0.05 14.68
CA ASN A 188 -15.91 1.34 14.23
C ASN A 188 -17.14 1.80 15.01
#